data_AF-A0A6M3LF97-F1
#
_entry.id   AF-A0A6M3LF97-F1
#
_cell.length_a   1.000
_cell.length_b   1.000
_cell.length_c   1.000
_cell.angle_alpha   90.00
_cell.angle_beta   90.00
_cell.angle_gamma   90.00
#
_symmetry.space_group_name_H-M   'P 1'
#
loop_
_entity.id
_entity.type
_entity.pdbx_description
1 polymer ?
#
loop_
_entity_poly.entity_id
_entity_poly.type
_entity_poly.pdbx_seq_one_letter_code
_entity_poly.pdbx_strand_id
1 'polypeptide(L)'
;MGENYSCDNSGNRVPPAPEMANPVAASGISKTLAISGTDYDQELVAGQMYIVTFVATAGLRMFASITGVTSTAANIEWVWMANQDYIFKMPFGKTTLYCESDSTGGIAYFRELAA
;
A
#
# COMPACT_ATOMS: atom_id res chain seq x y z
N MET A 1 -6.77 32.33 10.59
CA MET A 1 -7.42 31.04 10.91
C MET A 1 -6.43 29.96 10.54
N GLY A 2 -6.01 29.12 11.48
CA GLY A 2 -5.19 27.94 11.19
C GLY A 2 -6.14 26.77 10.97
N GLU A 3 -6.09 26.14 9.80
CA GLU A 3 -6.83 24.91 9.55
C GLU A 3 -6.08 23.74 10.21
N ASN A 4 -6.81 22.90 10.94
CA ASN A 4 -6.28 21.65 11.49
C ASN A 4 -6.60 20.52 10.51
N TYR A 5 -5.57 19.80 10.09
CA TYR A 5 -5.70 18.64 9.20
C TYR A 5 -5.18 17.39 9.91
N SER A 6 -5.67 16.22 9.47
CA SER A 6 -4.99 14.96 9.75
C SER A 6 -3.75 14.89 8.85
N CYS A 7 -2.60 14.54 9.42
CA CYS A 7 -1.33 14.44 8.70
C CYS A 7 -0.62 13.13 9.03
N ASP A 8 0.14 12.59 8.07
CA ASP A 8 1.09 11.51 8.35
C ASP A 8 2.31 11.99 9.17
N ASN A 9 3.18 11.05 9.57
CA ASN A 9 4.40 11.37 10.33
C ASN A 9 5.42 12.24 9.57
N SER A 10 5.21 12.48 8.28
CA SER A 10 6.03 13.34 7.42
C SER A 10 5.32 14.67 7.10
N GLY A 11 4.19 14.98 7.77
CA GLY A 11 3.46 16.23 7.63
C GLY A 11 2.55 16.32 6.39
N ASN A 12 2.35 15.21 5.67
CA ASN A 12 1.48 15.20 4.49
C ASN A 12 0.03 15.09 4.93
N ARG A 13 -0.84 15.92 4.34
CA ARG A 13 -2.28 15.87 4.62
C ARG A 13 -2.82 14.51 4.20
N VAL A 14 -3.60 13.89 5.08
CA VAL A 14 -4.32 12.66 4.81
C VAL A 14 -5.80 12.88 5.10
N PRO A 15 -6.71 12.26 4.33
CA PRO A 15 -8.12 12.28 4.68
C PRO A 15 -8.34 11.56 6.02
N PRO A 16 -9.43 11.90 6.74
CA PRO A 16 -9.74 11.30 8.03
C PRO A 16 -10.11 9.82 7.93
N ALA A 17 -10.52 9.36 6.74
CA ALA A 17 -10.79 7.97 6.43
C ALA A 17 -10.28 7.63 5.01
N PRO A 18 -9.71 6.43 4.76
CA PRO A 18 -9.21 6.03 3.44
C PRO A 18 -10.24 6.13 2.32
N GLU A 19 -11.51 5.86 2.60
CA GLU A 19 -12.62 5.91 1.64
C GLU A 19 -12.93 7.33 1.16
N MET A 20 -12.46 8.34 1.89
CA MET A 20 -12.58 9.76 1.54
C MET A 20 -11.38 10.27 0.73
N ALA A 21 -10.45 9.40 0.36
CA ALA A 21 -9.32 9.78 -0.47
C ALA A 21 -9.76 10.23 -1.87
N ASN A 22 -9.03 11.18 -2.45
CA ASN A 22 -9.28 11.69 -3.80
C ASN A 22 -8.31 11.03 -4.79
N PRO A 23 -8.71 9.96 -5.50
CA PRO A 23 -7.80 9.24 -6.39
C PRO A 23 -7.53 10.02 -7.68
N VAL A 24 -6.31 9.86 -8.21
CA VAL A 24 -5.96 10.30 -9.57
C VAL A 24 -6.59 9.35 -10.57
N ALA A 25 -7.36 9.88 -11.52
CA ALA A 25 -8.01 9.09 -12.55
C ALA A 25 -6.99 8.28 -13.37
N ALA A 26 -7.30 7.02 -13.67
CA ALA A 26 -6.47 6.10 -14.45
C ALA A 26 -5.07 5.78 -13.87
N SER A 27 -4.82 6.06 -12.59
CA SER A 27 -3.56 5.73 -11.88
C SER A 27 -3.51 4.31 -11.30
N GLY A 28 -4.53 3.48 -11.56
CA GLY A 28 -4.66 2.17 -10.95
C GLY A 28 -3.62 1.18 -11.46
N ILE A 29 -2.88 0.58 -10.52
CA ILE A 29 -1.93 -0.50 -10.76
C ILE A 29 -2.41 -1.74 -10.01
N SER A 30 -2.38 -2.90 -10.65
CA SER A 30 -2.73 -4.18 -10.02
C SER A 30 -1.54 -5.14 -10.03
N LYS A 31 -1.32 -5.81 -8.90
CA LYS A 31 -0.31 -6.87 -8.76
C LYS A 31 -0.97 -8.16 -8.28
N THR A 32 -0.84 -9.22 -9.07
CA THR A 32 -1.29 -10.55 -8.66
C THR A 32 -0.24 -11.21 -7.78
N LEU A 33 -0.62 -11.54 -6.55
CA LEU A 33 0.18 -12.30 -5.59
C LEU A 33 -0.21 -13.78 -5.76
N ALA A 34 0.34 -14.38 -6.81
CA ALA A 34 -0.10 -15.69 -7.31
C ALA A 34 0.19 -16.84 -6.33
N ILE A 35 1.29 -16.75 -5.58
CA ILE A 35 1.78 -17.79 -4.68
C ILE A 35 1.99 -17.16 -3.30
N SER A 36 1.43 -17.81 -2.28
CA SER A 36 1.64 -17.41 -0.89
C SER A 36 3.12 -17.48 -0.52
N GLY A 37 3.62 -16.51 0.24
CA GLY A 37 5.01 -16.48 0.71
C GLY A 37 6.04 -16.12 -0.36
N THR A 38 5.62 -15.77 -1.58
CA THR A 38 6.53 -15.28 -2.63
C THR A 38 6.64 -13.77 -2.55
N ASP A 39 7.86 -13.27 -2.69
CA ASP A 39 8.14 -11.84 -2.76
C ASP A 39 7.91 -11.31 -4.18
N TYR A 40 7.08 -10.28 -4.30
CA TYR A 40 6.71 -9.63 -5.56
C TYR A 40 7.12 -8.16 -5.53
N ASP A 41 7.84 -7.71 -6.54
CA ASP A 41 8.22 -6.31 -6.72
C ASP A 41 7.10 -5.51 -7.38
N GLN A 42 6.76 -4.35 -6.84
CA GLN A 42 5.83 -3.40 -7.45
C GLN A 42 6.51 -2.03 -7.56
N GLU A 43 6.64 -1.54 -8.79
CA GLU A 43 7.15 -0.19 -9.02
C GLU A 43 6.06 0.84 -8.69
N LEU A 44 6.42 1.84 -7.88
CA LEU A 44 5.60 2.97 -7.45
C LEU A 44 6.44 4.26 -7.52
N VAL A 45 5.77 5.40 -7.56
CA VAL A 45 6.42 6.71 -7.60
C VAL A 45 6.90 7.09 -6.20
N ALA A 46 8.19 7.42 -6.07
CA ALA A 46 8.77 7.84 -4.79
C ALA A 46 8.07 9.09 -4.24
N GLY A 47 7.70 9.08 -2.96
CA GLY A 47 7.00 10.19 -2.32
C GLY A 47 5.53 10.35 -2.71
N GLN A 48 4.99 9.52 -3.59
CA GLN A 48 3.58 9.56 -3.96
C GLN A 48 2.72 8.84 -2.91
N MET A 49 1.54 9.39 -2.64
CA MET A 49 0.53 8.74 -1.79
C MET A 49 -0.38 7.87 -2.64
N TYR A 50 -0.73 6.71 -2.09
CA TYR A 50 -1.58 5.70 -2.68
C TYR A 50 -2.66 5.28 -1.70
N ILE A 51 -3.84 4.93 -2.24
CA ILE A 51 -4.76 4.01 -1.58
C ILE A 51 -4.44 2.58 -2.05
N VAL A 52 -4.28 1.70 -1.08
CA VAL A 52 -3.89 0.30 -1.27
C VAL A 52 -5.03 -0.60 -0.83
N THR A 53 -5.39 -1.54 -1.69
CA THR A 53 -6.44 -2.53 -1.40
C THR A 53 -5.93 -3.91 -1.75
N PHE A 54 -5.94 -4.82 -0.78
CA PHE A 54 -5.64 -6.22 -1.02
C PHE A 54 -6.94 -7.01 -1.15
N VAL A 55 -7.28 -7.50 -2.34
CA VAL A 55 -8.47 -8.31 -2.58
C VAL A 55 -8.11 -9.79 -2.48
N ALA A 56 -8.61 -10.44 -1.44
CA ALA A 56 -8.39 -11.86 -1.14
C ALA A 56 -9.47 -12.39 -0.18
N THR A 57 -9.38 -13.66 0.22
CA THR A 57 -10.24 -14.22 1.28
C THR A 57 -10.12 -13.41 2.57
N ALA A 58 -11.25 -13.13 3.22
CA ALA A 58 -11.27 -12.37 4.47
C ALA A 58 -10.40 -13.02 5.56
N GLY A 59 -9.70 -12.19 6.34
CA GLY A 59 -8.75 -12.63 7.36
C GLY A 59 -7.32 -12.87 6.86
N LEU A 60 -7.09 -12.86 5.56
CA LEU A 60 -5.76 -12.89 4.95
C LEU A 60 -5.11 -11.50 4.95
N ARG A 61 -3.80 -11.46 4.73
CA ARG A 61 -2.94 -10.28 4.83
C ARG A 61 -1.98 -10.19 3.65
N MET A 62 -1.69 -8.96 3.27
CA MET A 62 -0.55 -8.58 2.47
C MET A 62 0.50 -7.94 3.38
N PHE A 63 1.74 -8.38 3.26
CA PHE A 63 2.92 -7.82 3.90
C PHE A 63 3.67 -6.98 2.88
N ALA A 64 4.22 -5.84 3.30
CA ALA A 64 5.00 -4.99 2.42
C ALA A 64 6.25 -4.40 3.07
N SER A 65 7.23 -4.08 2.22
CA SER A 65 8.54 -3.54 2.61
C SER A 65 9.21 -2.80 1.45
N ILE A 66 10.08 -1.84 1.74
CA ILE A 66 10.98 -1.24 0.72
C ILE A 66 12.31 -1.99 0.55
N THR A 67 12.55 -3.03 1.35
CA THR A 67 13.83 -3.78 1.36
C THR A 67 13.71 -5.24 0.91
N GLY A 68 12.47 -5.72 0.71
CA GLY A 68 12.14 -7.13 0.47
C GLY A 68 11.25 -7.64 1.59
N VAL A 69 10.28 -8.49 1.30
CA VAL A 69 9.42 -9.10 2.34
C VAL A 69 9.75 -10.56 2.62
N THR A 70 10.54 -11.22 1.76
CA THR A 70 11.09 -12.60 1.86
C THR A 70 10.81 -13.36 3.18
N SER A 71 9.54 -13.62 3.48
CA SER A 71 8.97 -14.17 4.72
C SER A 71 9.84 -14.03 5.99
N THR A 72 10.43 -12.85 6.22
CA THR A 72 11.32 -12.57 7.36
C THR A 72 10.68 -11.48 8.19
N ALA A 73 10.27 -11.80 9.43
CA ALA A 73 9.49 -10.89 10.26
C ALA A 73 10.13 -9.51 10.46
N ALA A 74 11.47 -9.43 10.48
CA ALA A 74 12.21 -8.16 10.62
C ALA A 74 12.08 -7.22 9.42
N ASN A 75 11.69 -7.74 8.24
CA ASN A 75 11.61 -6.94 7.03
C ASN A 75 10.20 -6.43 6.73
N ILE A 76 9.19 -6.88 7.50
CA ILE A 76 7.79 -6.48 7.31
C ILE A 76 7.59 -5.09 7.91
N GLU A 77 7.44 -4.09 7.04
CA GLU A 77 7.25 -2.69 7.43
C GLU A 77 5.76 -2.32 7.49
N TRP A 78 4.95 -2.92 6.61
CA TRP A 78 3.49 -2.71 6.56
C TRP A 78 2.72 -4.03 6.48
N VAL A 79 1.52 -4.03 7.06
CA VAL A 79 0.57 -5.14 7.01
C VAL A 79 -0.80 -4.59 6.62
N TRP A 80 -1.38 -5.14 5.56
CA TRP A 80 -2.68 -4.74 5.03
C TRP A 80 -3.63 -5.93 5.02
N MET A 81 -4.77 -5.80 5.69
CA MET A 81 -5.78 -6.86 5.73
C MET A 81 -6.53 -6.95 4.40
N ALA A 82 -7.00 -8.15 4.09
CA ALA A 82 -7.84 -8.37 2.91
C ALA A 82 -9.14 -7.57 2.98
N ASN A 83 -9.54 -7.00 1.84
CA ASN A 83 -10.75 -6.24 1.58
C ASN A 83 -10.90 -4.97 2.43
N GLN A 84 -9.76 -4.35 2.78
CA GLN A 84 -9.71 -3.04 3.43
C GLN A 84 -8.84 -2.09 2.63
N ASP A 85 -9.17 -0.80 2.71
CA ASP A 85 -8.43 0.29 2.07
C ASP A 85 -7.45 0.91 3.07
N TYR A 86 -6.21 1.10 2.63
CA TYR A 86 -5.15 1.72 3.43
C TYR A 86 -4.50 2.87 2.69
N ILE A 87 -4.16 3.93 3.40
CA ILE A 87 -3.34 5.00 2.84
C ILE A 87 -1.87 4.65 3.08
N PHE A 88 -1.12 4.66 2.00
CA PHE A 88 0.31 4.40 1.99
C PHE A 88 1.02 5.50 1.25
N LYS A 89 2.07 6.06 1.85
CA LYS A 89 2.98 6.95 1.17
C LYS A 89 4.26 6.20 0.85
N MET A 90 4.61 6.12 -0.43
CA MET A 90 5.89 5.55 -0.82
C MET A 90 7.03 6.41 -0.26
N PRO A 91 8.00 5.85 0.47
CA PRO A 91 9.10 6.64 1.01
C PRO A 91 9.86 7.40 -0.08
N PHE A 92 10.34 8.60 0.25
CA PHE A 92 11.18 9.36 -0.67
C PHE A 92 12.46 8.58 -1.00
N GLY A 93 12.86 8.62 -2.28
CA GLY A 93 14.04 7.91 -2.77
C GLY A 93 13.86 6.40 -2.93
N LYS A 94 12.65 5.87 -2.75
CA LYS A 94 12.32 4.45 -2.99
C LYS A 94 11.25 4.35 -4.07
N THR A 95 11.46 3.46 -5.03
CA THR A 95 10.52 3.23 -6.14
C THR A 95 10.02 1.79 -6.22
N THR A 96 10.61 0.87 -5.46
CA THR A 96 10.20 -0.53 -5.42
C THR A 96 9.59 -0.84 -4.07
N LEU A 97 8.32 -1.25 -4.10
CA LEU A 97 7.62 -1.84 -2.96
C LEU A 97 7.60 -3.35 -3.16
N TYR A 98 8.11 -4.09 -2.19
CA TYR A 98 8.04 -5.53 -2.13
C TYR A 98 6.77 -5.94 -1.41
N CYS A 99 6.02 -6.88 -1.98
CA CYS A 99 4.74 -7.34 -1.50
C CYS A 99 4.70 -8.87 -1.45
N GLU A 100 4.19 -9.42 -0.37
CA GLU A 100 3.98 -10.84 -0.14
C GLU A 100 2.57 -11.01 0.44
N SER A 101 1.91 -12.13 0.19
CA SER A 101 0.67 -12.44 0.88
C SER A 101 0.68 -13.82 1.50
N ASP A 102 -0.12 -14.00 2.55
CA ASP A 102 -0.51 -15.32 3.07
C ASP A 102 -1.70 -15.93 2.27
N SER A 103 -2.04 -15.31 1.12
CA SER A 103 -3.02 -15.79 0.14
C SER A 103 -2.34 -16.31 -1.12
N THR A 104 -2.98 -17.27 -1.78
CA THR A 104 -2.65 -17.68 -3.15
C THR A 104 -3.70 -17.09 -4.08
N GLY A 105 -3.27 -16.30 -5.07
CA GLY A 105 -4.14 -15.68 -6.06
C GLY A 105 -4.81 -14.38 -5.60
N GLY A 106 -4.32 -13.76 -4.52
CA GLY A 106 -4.77 -12.43 -4.11
C GLY A 106 -4.33 -11.35 -5.10
N ILE A 107 -5.05 -10.23 -5.14
CA ILE A 107 -4.71 -9.10 -6.02
C ILE A 107 -4.55 -7.84 -5.17
N ALA A 108 -3.38 -7.21 -5.25
CA ALA A 108 -3.14 -5.90 -4.68
C ALA A 108 -3.46 -4.81 -5.71
N TYR A 109 -4.17 -3.79 -5.29
CA TYR A 109 -4.44 -2.59 -6.08
C TYR A 109 -3.78 -1.38 -5.42
N PHE A 110 -3.07 -0.59 -6.22
CA PHE A 110 -2.46 0.68 -5.82
C PHE A 110 -3.03 1.77 -6.70
N ARG A 111 -3.60 2.82 -6.10
CA ARG A 111 -4.19 3.95 -6.84
C ARG A 111 -3.64 5.25 -6.26
N GLU A 112 -3.08 6.11 -7.10
CA GLU A 112 -2.49 7.37 -6.64
C GLU A 112 -3.55 8.29 -6.07
N LEU A 113 -3.16 9.06 -5.05
CA LEU A 113 -3.98 10.12 -4.47
C LEU A 113 -3.52 11.47 -5.00
N ALA A 114 -4.49 12.32 -5.34
CA ALA A 114 -4.21 13.70 -5.72
C ALA A 114 -3.54 14.44 -4.56
N ALA A 115 -2.54 15.26 -4.89
CA ALA A 115 -1.83 16.12 -3.95
C ALA A 115 -2.69 17.29 -3.44
#